data_AF-A0A850F0J5-F1
#
_entry.id   AF-A0A850F0J5-F1
#
_cell.length_a   1.000
_cell.length_b   1.000
_cell.length_c   1.000
_cell.angle_alpha   90.00
_cell.angle_beta   90.00
_cell.angle_gamma   90.00
#
_symmetry.space_group_name_H-M   'P 1'
#
loop_
_entity.id
_entity.type
_entity.pdbx_description
1 polymer ?
#
loop_
_entity_poly.entity_id
_entity_poly.type
_entity_poly.pdbx_seq_one_letter_code
_entity_poly.pdbx_strand_id
1 'polypeptide(L)'
;MRVIIDCDPGNGVPGANVDDGLALALALSAPQISLELITTVAGNTASEVGYRVACDLVSRLGASVPVRRGASRALMEPPEPWRARLDGAVDSYGLRELWRDTPSPATVPKSAPLAPYAMGELICQHPGEITLIAIGPLTNIALALRLFPDMAQAVRRIVIMGGVFHVPGYLKDTNFGLDPEAAHMVLTSGAPITLVPMDVTTRTQMVHADLDRLAAVENPCTRYLAQTLRPWLDYSMKTRGLPGCWIHDALTVAWLLEPGLCDSEQAYLDVALEGVARGMTCRRGALKLDVGVAPPAGAPVQILTTVDNVRLLALLERYLQGGAAP
;
A
#
# COMPACT_ATOMS: atom_id res chain seq x y z
N MET A 1 7.79 -8.38 -15.31
CA MET A 1 8.50 -8.05 -14.06
C MET A 1 7.97 -8.95 -12.96
N ARG A 2 8.83 -9.49 -12.10
CA ARG A 2 8.43 -10.36 -10.99
C ARG A 2 8.19 -9.51 -9.75
N VAL A 3 7.04 -9.67 -9.11
CA VAL A 3 6.56 -8.78 -8.05
C VAL A 3 6.05 -9.56 -6.85
N ILE A 4 6.34 -9.06 -5.66
CA ILE A 4 5.65 -9.39 -4.40
C ILE A 4 4.87 -8.14 -3.96
N ILE A 5 3.65 -8.30 -3.46
CA ILE A 5 2.88 -7.20 -2.86
C ILE A 5 2.62 -7.49 -1.39
N ASP A 6 3.07 -6.61 -0.50
CA ASP A 6 2.76 -6.60 0.93
C ASP A 6 1.70 -5.52 1.23
N CYS A 7 0.53 -5.94 1.70
CA CYS A 7 -0.69 -5.12 1.75
C CYS A 7 -1.56 -5.37 2.99
N ASP A 8 -2.54 -4.52 3.23
CA ASP A 8 -3.47 -4.59 4.36
C ASP A 8 -4.93 -4.34 3.92
N PRO A 9 -5.45 -5.08 2.93
CA PRO A 9 -6.66 -4.71 2.20
C PRO A 9 -7.93 -4.74 3.07
N GLY A 10 -8.86 -3.83 2.75
CA GLY A 10 -10.15 -3.67 3.42
C GLY A 10 -11.39 -3.78 2.53
N ASN A 11 -11.26 -4.23 1.26
CA ASN A 11 -12.41 -4.42 0.37
C ASN A 11 -13.49 -5.31 1.01
N GLY A 12 -14.73 -4.80 1.05
CA GLY A 12 -15.86 -5.49 1.68
C GLY A 12 -15.91 -5.40 3.21
N VAL A 13 -14.97 -4.69 3.85
CA VAL A 13 -14.96 -4.42 5.29
C VAL A 13 -15.44 -2.98 5.53
N PRO A 14 -16.55 -2.77 6.24
CA PRO A 14 -17.08 -1.43 6.48
C PRO A 14 -16.07 -0.49 7.13
N GLY A 15 -15.82 0.66 6.51
CA GLY A 15 -14.91 1.69 7.02
C GLY A 15 -13.42 1.46 6.79
N ALA A 16 -13.01 0.29 6.26
CA ALA A 16 -11.62 0.03 5.94
C ALA A 16 -11.29 0.53 4.53
N ASN A 17 -10.06 1.00 4.34
CA ASN A 17 -9.58 1.43 3.04
C ASN A 17 -9.54 0.24 2.05
N VAL A 18 -9.80 0.53 0.78
CA VAL A 18 -10.10 -0.46 -0.29
C VAL A 18 -9.11 -0.38 -1.44
N ASP A 19 -8.15 0.54 -1.35
CA ASP A 19 -7.21 0.89 -2.40
C ASP A 19 -6.14 -0.18 -2.62
N ASP A 20 -5.73 -0.92 -1.58
CA ASP A 20 -4.95 -2.14 -1.70
C ASP A 20 -5.56 -3.12 -2.73
N GLY A 21 -6.89 -3.29 -2.68
CA GLY A 21 -7.60 -4.17 -3.60
C GLY A 21 -7.57 -3.66 -5.04
N LEU A 22 -7.56 -2.34 -5.25
CA LEU A 22 -7.37 -1.73 -6.57
C LEU A 22 -5.95 -1.97 -7.08
N ALA A 23 -4.94 -1.84 -6.23
CA ALA A 23 -3.55 -2.12 -6.57
C ALA A 23 -3.33 -3.62 -6.93
N LEU A 24 -3.87 -4.52 -6.11
CA LEU A 24 -3.84 -5.97 -6.36
C LEU A 24 -4.56 -6.34 -7.67
N ALA A 25 -5.74 -5.76 -7.91
CA ALA A 25 -6.49 -5.97 -9.14
C ALA A 25 -5.72 -5.49 -10.38
N LEU A 26 -5.08 -4.32 -10.30
CA LEU A 26 -4.24 -3.81 -11.38
C LEU A 26 -3.05 -4.74 -11.64
N ALA A 27 -2.36 -5.19 -10.59
CA ALA A 27 -1.21 -6.08 -10.71
C ALA A 27 -1.59 -7.44 -11.33
N LEU A 28 -2.75 -7.99 -10.95
CA LEU A 28 -3.27 -9.25 -11.51
C LEU A 28 -3.76 -9.10 -12.96
N SER A 29 -4.20 -7.91 -13.36
CA SER A 29 -4.72 -7.64 -14.71
C SER A 29 -3.62 -7.23 -15.70
N ALA A 30 -2.44 -6.85 -15.21
CA ALA A 30 -1.33 -6.40 -16.06
C ALA A 30 -0.45 -7.58 -16.51
N PRO A 31 -0.45 -7.98 -17.80
CA PRO A 31 0.33 -9.12 -18.30
C PRO A 31 1.85 -8.91 -18.19
N GLN A 32 2.30 -7.66 -18.02
CA GLN A 32 3.70 -7.34 -17.79
C GLN A 32 4.15 -7.69 -16.35
N ILE A 33 3.23 -7.98 -15.43
CA ILE A 33 3.51 -8.31 -14.03
C ILE A 33 3.28 -9.82 -13.81
N SER A 34 4.32 -10.49 -13.32
CA SER A 34 4.22 -11.80 -12.69
C SER A 34 4.11 -11.56 -11.18
N LEU A 35 2.89 -11.63 -10.64
CA LEU A 35 2.66 -11.48 -9.21
C LEU A 35 2.93 -12.83 -8.53
N GLU A 36 4.10 -12.95 -7.89
CA GLU A 36 4.64 -14.20 -7.36
C GLU A 36 4.08 -14.54 -5.97
N LEU A 37 3.78 -13.51 -5.18
CA LEU A 37 3.33 -13.65 -3.80
C LEU A 37 2.55 -12.40 -3.37
N ILE A 38 1.45 -12.62 -2.65
CA ILE A 38 0.78 -11.59 -1.87
C ILE A 38 1.03 -11.87 -0.39
N THR A 39 1.50 -10.88 0.35
CA THR A 39 1.61 -10.94 1.80
C THR A 39 0.67 -9.95 2.46
N THR A 40 0.13 -10.31 3.62
CA THR A 40 -0.74 -9.41 4.39
C THR A 40 -0.14 -8.99 5.72
N VAL A 41 -0.38 -7.75 6.12
CA VAL A 41 0.04 -7.16 7.40
C VAL A 41 -1.16 -6.52 8.10
N ALA A 42 -1.11 -6.37 9.43
CA ALA A 42 -2.12 -5.59 10.14
C ALA A 42 -1.95 -4.09 9.85
N GLY A 43 -3.03 -3.44 9.41
CA GLY A 43 -3.08 -2.01 9.07
C GLY A 43 -4.51 -1.50 8.97
N ASN A 44 -5.03 -1.17 7.80
CA ASN A 44 -6.43 -0.80 7.58
C ASN A 44 -7.39 -1.83 8.20
N THR A 45 -7.00 -3.11 8.19
CA THR A 45 -7.70 -4.18 8.91
C THR A 45 -6.77 -4.98 9.82
N ALA A 46 -7.34 -5.76 10.73
CA ALA A 46 -6.57 -6.78 11.45
C ALA A 46 -5.99 -7.82 10.47
N SER A 47 -4.80 -8.36 10.77
CA SER A 47 -4.05 -9.27 9.88
C SER A 47 -4.89 -10.45 9.34
N GLU A 48 -5.69 -11.09 10.19
CA GLU A 48 -6.61 -12.17 9.79
C GLU A 48 -7.72 -11.73 8.83
N VAL A 49 -8.20 -10.49 8.99
CA VAL A 49 -9.23 -9.91 8.12
C VAL A 49 -8.63 -9.55 6.77
N GLY A 50 -7.50 -8.84 6.74
CA GLY A 50 -6.81 -8.51 5.49
C GLY A 50 -6.40 -9.76 4.71
N TYR A 51 -5.95 -10.82 5.41
CA TYR A 51 -5.69 -12.12 4.80
C TYR A 51 -6.91 -12.71 4.09
N ARG A 52 -8.09 -12.66 4.74
CA ARG A 52 -9.36 -13.10 4.13
C ARG A 52 -9.73 -12.27 2.91
N VAL A 53 -9.59 -10.95 3.00
CA VAL A 53 -9.89 -10.03 1.90
C VAL A 53 -8.99 -10.34 0.69
N ALA A 54 -7.69 -10.49 0.90
CA ALA A 54 -6.73 -10.82 -0.16
C ALA A 54 -7.06 -12.18 -0.81
N CYS A 55 -7.33 -13.22 -0.02
CA CYS A 55 -7.74 -14.54 -0.53
C CYS A 55 -9.05 -14.47 -1.33
N ASP A 56 -10.06 -13.76 -0.84
CA ASP A 56 -11.35 -13.58 -1.52
C ASP A 56 -11.18 -12.87 -2.86
N LEU A 57 -10.37 -11.79 -2.90
CA LEU A 57 -10.05 -11.07 -4.13
C LEU A 57 -9.37 -12.00 -5.15
N VAL A 58 -8.30 -12.70 -4.75
CA VAL A 58 -7.58 -13.64 -5.63
C VAL A 58 -8.53 -14.70 -6.19
N SER A 59 -9.39 -15.25 -5.35
CA SER A 59 -10.38 -16.25 -5.77
C SER A 59 -11.40 -15.69 -6.76
N ARG A 60 -11.95 -14.49 -6.51
CA ARG A 60 -12.93 -13.84 -7.40
C ARG A 60 -12.37 -13.48 -8.77
N LEU A 61 -11.09 -13.13 -8.82
CA LEU A 61 -10.38 -12.82 -10.06
C LEU A 61 -9.89 -14.08 -10.79
N GLY A 62 -10.10 -15.28 -10.22
CA GLY A 62 -9.65 -16.54 -10.81
C GLY A 62 -8.13 -16.68 -10.87
N ALA A 63 -7.40 -15.93 -10.03
CA ALA A 63 -5.95 -15.98 -9.96
C ALA A 63 -5.46 -17.10 -9.04
N SER A 64 -4.22 -17.56 -9.25
CA SER A 64 -3.61 -18.66 -8.50
C SER A 64 -2.41 -18.21 -7.65
N VAL A 65 -2.24 -16.90 -7.44
CA VAL A 65 -1.13 -16.35 -6.66
C VAL A 65 -1.23 -16.79 -5.18
N PRO A 66 -0.13 -17.27 -4.57
CA PRO A 66 -0.13 -17.60 -3.16
C PRO A 66 -0.31 -16.35 -2.29
N VAL A 67 -1.20 -16.45 -1.29
CA VAL A 67 -1.38 -15.45 -0.24
C VAL A 67 -0.77 -15.96 1.06
N ARG A 68 0.01 -15.13 1.76
CA ARG A 68 0.63 -15.46 3.05
C ARG A 68 0.29 -14.40 4.08
N ARG A 69 -0.22 -14.84 5.23
CA ARG A 69 -0.48 -13.95 6.35
C ARG A 69 0.82 -13.54 7.03
N GLY A 70 0.90 -12.30 7.50
CA GLY A 70 2.04 -11.75 8.21
C GLY A 70 1.71 -11.20 9.58
N ALA A 71 2.51 -10.22 10.01
CA ALA A 71 2.48 -9.66 11.34
C ALA A 71 1.10 -9.10 11.72
N SER A 72 0.67 -9.37 12.95
CA SER A 72 -0.58 -8.87 13.52
C SER A 72 -0.40 -7.60 14.37
N ARG A 73 0.85 -7.19 14.61
CA ARG A 73 1.23 -6.03 15.41
C ARG A 73 2.51 -5.42 14.86
N ALA A 74 2.69 -4.12 15.10
CA ALA A 74 3.93 -3.42 14.85
C ALA A 74 5.10 -3.99 15.68
N LEU A 75 6.32 -3.59 15.36
CA LEU A 75 7.52 -3.98 16.11
C LEU A 75 7.48 -3.49 17.56
N MET A 76 7.09 -2.22 17.76
CA MET A 76 7.07 -1.58 19.09
C MET A 76 5.79 -0.81 19.39
N GLU A 77 5.12 -0.26 18.36
CA GLU A 77 3.92 0.56 18.56
C GLU A 77 2.74 -0.28 19.12
N PRO A 78 2.08 0.16 20.20
CA PRO A 78 0.90 -0.52 20.74
C PRO A 78 -0.27 -0.53 19.73
N PRO A 79 -0.91 -1.69 19.49
CA PRO A 79 -1.97 -1.78 18.49
C PRO A 79 -3.30 -1.14 18.94
N GLU A 80 -3.57 -1.05 20.25
CA GLU A 80 -4.89 -0.72 20.78
C GLU A 80 -5.40 0.67 20.36
N PRO A 81 -4.61 1.76 20.45
CA PRO A 81 -5.06 3.08 20.00
C PRO A 81 -5.40 3.12 18.50
N TRP A 82 -4.61 2.41 17.69
CA TRP A 82 -4.85 2.29 16.26
C TRP A 82 -6.12 1.48 15.94
N ARG A 83 -6.32 0.34 16.61
CA ARG A 83 -7.54 -0.47 16.46
C ARG A 83 -8.78 0.29 16.87
N ALA A 84 -8.74 0.97 18.02
CA ALA A 84 -9.87 1.77 18.51
C ALA A 84 -10.27 2.86 17.51
N ARG A 85 -9.29 3.48 16.83
CA ARG A 85 -9.55 4.49 15.80
C ARG A 85 -10.06 3.89 14.50
N LEU A 86 -9.39 2.87 13.96
CA LEU A 86 -9.67 2.37 12.61
C LEU A 86 -10.92 1.47 12.58
N ASP A 87 -11.05 0.55 13.52
CA ASP A 87 -12.13 -0.44 13.52
C ASP A 87 -13.49 0.19 13.87
N GLY A 88 -13.49 1.30 14.63
CA GLY A 88 -14.69 2.04 15.02
C GLY A 88 -15.04 3.24 14.14
N ALA A 89 -14.22 3.58 13.15
CA ALA A 89 -14.35 4.83 12.39
C ALA A 89 -15.74 4.95 11.73
N VAL A 90 -16.16 3.93 11.00
CA VAL A 90 -17.44 3.94 10.27
C VAL A 90 -18.66 4.09 11.17
N ASP A 91 -18.61 3.50 12.37
CA ASP A 91 -19.69 3.57 13.35
C ASP A 91 -19.75 4.93 14.02
N SER A 92 -18.59 5.55 14.29
CA SER A 92 -18.53 6.91 14.85
C SER A 92 -19.19 7.96 13.96
N TYR A 93 -19.24 7.73 12.65
CA TYR A 93 -19.96 8.57 11.68
C TYR A 93 -21.40 8.10 11.39
N GLY A 94 -21.82 6.94 11.91
CA GLY A 94 -23.14 6.36 11.60
C GLY A 94 -23.31 5.96 10.14
N LEU A 95 -22.22 5.58 9.45
CA LEU A 95 -22.20 5.35 7.99
C LEU A 95 -22.12 3.88 7.59
N ARG A 96 -22.26 2.93 8.53
CA ARG A 96 -22.18 1.49 8.25
C ARG A 96 -23.19 1.02 7.19
N GLU A 97 -24.34 1.69 7.14
CA GLU A 97 -25.41 1.49 6.16
C GLU A 97 -24.92 1.55 4.70
N LEU A 98 -23.85 2.29 4.40
CA LEU A 98 -23.26 2.36 3.05
C LEU A 98 -22.80 0.99 2.53
N TRP A 99 -22.43 0.06 3.42
CA TRP A 99 -21.96 -1.28 3.06
C TRP A 99 -23.06 -2.35 3.09
N ARG A 100 -24.34 -1.98 3.23
CA ARG A 100 -25.47 -2.92 3.33
C ARG A 100 -25.49 -3.96 2.21
N ASP A 101 -25.21 -3.53 0.97
CA ASP A 101 -25.23 -4.38 -0.23
C ASP A 101 -23.83 -4.82 -0.67
N THR A 102 -22.79 -4.54 0.12
CA THR A 102 -21.42 -4.91 -0.20
C THR A 102 -21.15 -6.36 0.23
N PRO A 103 -20.63 -7.22 -0.67
CA PRO A 103 -20.29 -8.58 -0.29
C PRO A 103 -19.19 -8.60 0.77
N SER A 104 -19.43 -9.35 1.85
CA SER A 104 -18.40 -9.62 2.85
C SER A 104 -17.36 -10.60 2.31
N PRO A 105 -16.07 -10.47 2.69
CA PRO A 105 -15.03 -11.41 2.29
C PRO A 105 -15.34 -12.83 2.76
N ALA A 106 -15.07 -13.82 1.91
CA ALA A 106 -15.24 -15.23 2.26
C ALA A 106 -14.47 -15.63 3.53
N THR A 107 -14.93 -16.70 4.19
CA THR A 107 -14.15 -17.34 5.25
C THR A 107 -13.02 -18.15 4.61
N VAL A 108 -11.86 -18.15 5.26
CA VAL A 108 -10.68 -18.89 4.80
C VAL A 108 -10.07 -19.66 5.97
N PRO A 109 -9.32 -20.76 5.70
CA PRO A 109 -8.60 -21.47 6.75
C PRO A 109 -7.64 -20.54 7.51
N LYS A 110 -7.44 -20.82 8.80
CA LYS A 110 -6.42 -20.12 9.60
C LYS A 110 -5.04 -20.33 8.97
N SER A 111 -4.23 -19.29 9.00
CA SER A 111 -2.89 -19.29 8.42
C SER A 111 -1.86 -18.83 9.46
N ALA A 112 -0.70 -19.49 9.49
CA ALA A 112 0.43 -19.06 10.30
C ALA A 112 1.02 -17.76 9.71
N PRO A 113 1.52 -16.83 10.55
CA PRO A 113 2.03 -15.53 10.10
C PRO A 113 3.44 -15.66 9.50
N LEU A 114 3.58 -16.35 8.38
CA LEU A 114 4.85 -16.69 7.72
C LEU A 114 5.25 -15.74 6.59
N ALA A 115 4.52 -14.63 6.37
CA ALA A 115 4.83 -13.68 5.30
C ALA A 115 6.28 -13.15 5.33
N PRO A 116 6.87 -12.71 6.46
CA PRO A 116 8.26 -12.23 6.47
C PRO A 116 9.25 -13.29 6.00
N TYR A 117 9.03 -14.55 6.40
CA TYR A 117 9.87 -15.67 5.97
C TYR A 117 9.71 -15.92 4.47
N ALA A 118 8.47 -16.08 4.00
CA ALA A 118 8.16 -16.41 2.62
C ALA A 118 8.67 -15.35 1.63
N MET A 119 8.52 -14.05 1.96
CA MET A 119 9.03 -12.99 1.08
C MET A 119 10.56 -12.92 1.07
N GLY A 120 11.20 -13.05 2.24
CA GLY A 120 12.66 -12.97 2.36
C GLY A 120 13.34 -14.15 1.67
N GLU A 121 12.82 -15.36 1.87
CA GLU A 121 13.30 -16.57 1.19
C GLU A 121 13.19 -16.43 -0.33
N LEU A 122 12.03 -16.02 -0.84
CA LEU A 122 11.80 -15.88 -2.28
C LEU A 122 12.71 -14.80 -2.90
N ILE A 123 12.91 -13.66 -2.23
CA ILE A 123 13.80 -12.60 -2.70
C ILE A 123 15.27 -13.06 -2.71
N CYS A 124 15.75 -13.67 -1.63
CA CYS A 124 17.14 -14.10 -1.54
C CYS A 124 17.49 -15.27 -2.48
N GLN A 125 16.51 -16.09 -2.87
CA GLN A 125 16.68 -17.13 -3.89
C GLN A 125 16.76 -16.56 -5.32
N HIS A 126 16.31 -15.32 -5.54
CA HIS A 126 16.24 -14.67 -6.85
C HIS A 126 16.85 -13.26 -6.83
N PRO A 127 18.16 -13.12 -6.52
CA PRO A 127 18.81 -11.82 -6.37
C PRO A 127 18.74 -10.99 -7.66
N GLY A 128 18.29 -9.73 -7.54
CA GLY A 128 18.15 -8.76 -8.61
C GLY A 128 16.88 -8.88 -9.46
N GLU A 129 16.04 -9.90 -9.21
CA GLU A 129 14.87 -10.19 -10.05
C GLU A 129 13.56 -9.62 -9.50
N ILE A 130 13.36 -9.67 -8.19
CA ILE A 130 12.06 -9.41 -7.55
C ILE A 130 11.93 -7.97 -7.09
N THR A 131 10.85 -7.31 -7.51
CA THR A 131 10.41 -6.01 -6.96
C THR A 131 9.39 -6.25 -5.86
N LEU A 132 9.62 -5.68 -4.69
CA LEU A 132 8.69 -5.72 -3.55
C LEU A 132 7.88 -4.42 -3.52
N ILE A 133 6.57 -4.51 -3.61
CA ILE A 133 5.65 -3.38 -3.45
C ILE A 133 5.06 -3.46 -2.04
N ALA A 134 5.22 -2.41 -1.26
CA ALA A 134 4.78 -2.30 0.10
C ALA A 134 3.72 -1.19 0.20
N ILE A 135 2.48 -1.60 0.38
CA ILE A 135 1.31 -0.70 0.45
C ILE A 135 0.60 -0.74 1.81
N GLY A 136 1.13 -1.52 2.76
CA GLY A 136 0.78 -1.45 4.18
C GLY A 136 1.95 -1.10 5.10
N PRO A 137 1.76 -1.19 6.43
CA PRO A 137 2.84 -1.02 7.39
C PRO A 137 4.04 -1.94 7.13
N LEU A 138 5.26 -1.40 7.27
CA LEU A 138 6.48 -2.06 6.80
C LEU A 138 6.99 -3.19 7.72
N THR A 139 6.17 -3.63 8.68
CA THR A 139 6.54 -4.63 9.70
C THR A 139 7.02 -5.93 9.08
N ASN A 140 6.31 -6.46 8.08
CA ASN A 140 6.70 -7.72 7.46
C ASN A 140 8.08 -7.63 6.81
N ILE A 141 8.36 -6.49 6.16
CA ILE A 141 9.58 -6.23 5.41
C ILE A 141 10.75 -6.03 6.38
N ALA A 142 10.55 -5.27 7.45
CA ALA A 142 11.55 -5.11 8.51
C ALA A 142 11.89 -6.45 9.17
N LEU A 143 10.89 -7.31 9.43
CA LEU A 143 11.12 -8.67 9.93
C LEU A 143 11.86 -9.54 8.91
N ALA A 144 11.51 -9.45 7.62
CA ALA A 144 12.18 -10.18 6.55
C ALA A 144 13.67 -9.79 6.44
N LEU A 145 13.99 -8.48 6.46
CA LEU A 145 15.36 -7.98 6.48
C LEU A 145 16.16 -8.48 7.70
N ARG A 146 15.50 -8.70 8.83
CA ARG A 146 16.14 -9.28 10.03
C ARG A 146 16.37 -10.77 9.93
N LEU A 147 15.47 -11.51 9.30
CA LEU A 147 15.59 -12.95 9.07
C LEU A 147 16.58 -13.26 7.94
N PHE A 148 16.67 -12.38 6.94
CA PHE A 148 17.51 -12.53 5.75
C PHE A 148 18.37 -11.27 5.54
N PRO A 149 19.54 -11.18 6.18
CA PRO A 149 20.40 -9.99 6.12
C PRO A 149 20.82 -9.57 4.70
N ASP A 150 20.93 -10.53 3.77
CA ASP A 150 21.30 -10.27 2.37
C ASP A 150 20.13 -9.74 1.52
N MET A 151 18.89 -9.75 2.05
CA MET A 151 17.68 -9.36 1.32
C MET A 151 17.77 -7.93 0.79
N ALA A 152 18.39 -7.00 1.54
CA ALA A 152 18.55 -5.61 1.11
C ALA A 152 19.35 -5.49 -0.20
N GLN A 153 20.32 -6.39 -0.42
CA GLN A 153 21.13 -6.42 -1.63
C GLN A 153 20.51 -7.30 -2.72
N ALA A 154 19.77 -8.35 -2.32
CA ALA A 154 19.12 -9.27 -3.23
C ALA A 154 17.84 -8.68 -3.87
N VAL A 155 17.11 -7.80 -3.18
CA VAL A 155 15.89 -7.21 -3.75
C VAL A 155 16.22 -6.30 -4.93
N ARG A 156 15.48 -6.42 -6.04
CA ARG A 156 15.65 -5.53 -7.20
C ARG A 156 15.33 -4.09 -6.82
N ARG A 157 14.22 -3.90 -6.10
CA ARG A 157 13.70 -2.63 -5.61
C ARG A 157 12.58 -2.86 -4.60
N ILE A 158 12.46 -1.97 -3.63
CA ILE A 158 11.28 -1.84 -2.76
C ILE A 158 10.53 -0.56 -3.15
N VAL A 159 9.27 -0.68 -3.55
CA VAL A 159 8.37 0.45 -3.84
C VAL A 159 7.42 0.60 -2.67
N ILE A 160 7.41 1.74 -2.01
CA ILE A 160 6.70 1.94 -0.73
C ILE A 160 5.64 3.02 -0.91
N MET A 161 4.36 2.70 -0.69
CA MET A 161 3.36 3.72 -0.40
C MET A 161 3.44 4.07 1.08
N GLY A 162 3.78 5.32 1.37
CA GLY A 162 3.81 5.80 2.74
C GLY A 162 4.70 7.02 2.92
N GLY A 163 4.64 7.56 4.13
CA GLY A 163 5.33 8.78 4.50
C GLY A 163 4.66 10.05 3.97
N VAL A 164 5.02 11.18 4.59
CA VAL A 164 4.45 12.50 4.29
C VAL A 164 5.47 13.57 4.59
N PHE A 165 5.52 14.61 3.74
CA PHE A 165 6.40 15.76 3.93
C PHE A 165 5.60 17.06 4.09
N HIS A 166 4.70 17.36 3.15
CA HIS A 166 4.02 18.66 3.07
C HIS A 166 2.54 18.52 2.69
N VAL A 167 1.79 17.71 3.45
CA VAL A 167 0.34 17.61 3.29
C VAL A 167 -0.37 18.28 4.48
N PRO A 168 -1.14 19.37 4.26
CA PRO A 168 -1.84 20.06 5.33
C PRO A 168 -2.74 19.12 6.15
N GLY A 169 -2.63 19.18 7.48
CA GLY A 169 -3.40 18.34 8.40
C GLY A 169 -2.80 16.95 8.68
N TYR A 170 -1.69 16.58 8.03
CA TYR A 170 -1.04 15.29 8.23
C TYR A 170 0.38 15.49 8.78
N LEU A 171 0.59 15.06 10.02
CA LEU A 171 1.92 15.00 10.63
C LEU A 171 2.67 13.73 10.22
N LYS A 172 1.93 12.64 10.01
CA LYS A 172 2.44 11.34 9.60
C LYS A 172 1.40 10.60 8.77
N ASP A 173 1.91 9.76 7.88
CA ASP A 173 1.13 8.78 7.14
C ASP A 173 0.70 7.61 8.05
N THR A 174 -0.36 6.89 7.66
CA THR A 174 -0.90 5.76 8.43
C THR A 174 0.08 4.59 8.49
N ASN A 175 0.69 4.19 7.37
CA ASN A 175 1.59 3.03 7.30
C ASN A 175 2.85 3.26 8.15
N PHE A 176 3.42 4.47 8.05
CA PHE A 176 4.58 4.88 8.86
C PHE A 176 4.23 5.12 10.32
N GLY A 177 3.03 5.65 10.59
CA GLY A 177 2.55 5.88 11.94
C GLY A 177 2.25 4.60 12.71
N LEU A 178 1.80 3.55 12.01
CA LEU A 178 1.50 2.24 12.59
C LEU A 178 2.76 1.50 13.04
N ASP A 179 3.86 1.59 12.28
CA ASP A 179 5.15 0.98 12.67
C ASP A 179 6.35 1.88 12.31
N PRO A 180 6.62 2.92 13.14
CA PRO A 180 7.72 3.85 12.90
C PRO A 180 9.09 3.16 12.86
N GLU A 181 9.30 2.15 13.73
CA GLU A 181 10.54 1.38 13.77
C GLU A 181 10.78 0.60 12.49
N ALA A 182 9.74 -0.09 12.00
CA ALA A 182 9.86 -0.83 10.75
C ALA A 182 10.13 0.12 9.58
N ALA A 183 9.46 1.27 9.53
CA ALA A 183 9.69 2.27 8.50
C ALA A 183 11.11 2.83 8.52
N HIS A 184 11.64 3.16 9.71
CA HIS A 184 13.04 3.56 9.88
C HIS A 184 14.00 2.47 9.40
N MET A 185 13.79 1.22 9.83
CA MET A 185 14.65 0.09 9.47
C MET A 185 14.68 -0.18 7.96
N VAL A 186 13.53 -0.11 7.29
CA VAL A 186 13.46 -0.35 5.84
C VAL A 186 14.09 0.81 5.08
N LEU A 187 13.77 2.06 5.40
CA LEU A 187 14.31 3.23 4.69
C LEU A 187 15.83 3.35 4.81
N THR A 188 16.40 2.91 5.94
CA THR A 188 17.85 2.97 6.20
C THR A 188 18.58 1.68 5.85
N SER A 189 17.90 0.68 5.29
CA SER A 189 18.46 -0.65 4.98
C SER A 189 19.54 -0.66 3.90
N GLY A 190 19.60 0.39 3.06
CA GLY A 190 20.47 0.45 1.89
C GLY A 190 19.92 -0.28 0.66
N ALA A 191 18.71 -0.85 0.73
CA ALA A 191 18.03 -1.40 -0.44
C ALA A 191 17.70 -0.28 -1.46
N PRO A 192 17.55 -0.61 -2.76
CA PRO A 192 17.04 0.35 -3.75
C PRO A 192 15.56 0.64 -3.46
N ILE A 193 15.23 1.86 -3.03
CA ILE A 193 13.88 2.22 -2.60
C ILE A 193 13.30 3.33 -3.48
N THR A 194 12.02 3.16 -3.85
CA THR A 194 11.16 4.22 -4.35
C THR A 194 10.05 4.48 -3.35
N LEU A 195 9.94 5.70 -2.83
CA LEU A 195 8.87 6.16 -1.96
C LEU A 195 7.78 6.86 -2.78
N VAL A 196 6.53 6.50 -2.52
CA VAL A 196 5.31 7.06 -3.08
C VAL A 196 4.55 7.74 -1.92
N PRO A 197 4.93 8.98 -1.55
CA PRO A 197 4.42 9.64 -0.35
C PRO A 197 2.99 10.18 -0.51
N MET A 198 2.39 10.57 0.62
CA MET A 198 1.11 11.29 0.64
C MET A 198 1.12 12.56 -0.22
N ASP A 199 2.27 13.24 -0.33
CA ASP A 199 2.44 14.45 -1.14
C ASP A 199 2.04 14.27 -2.61
N VAL A 200 2.27 13.06 -3.16
CA VAL A 200 1.88 12.72 -4.54
C VAL A 200 0.53 12.00 -4.57
N THR A 201 0.28 11.07 -3.64
CA THR A 201 -0.94 10.25 -3.67
C THR A 201 -2.21 11.01 -3.31
N THR A 202 -2.12 12.12 -2.57
CA THR A 202 -3.28 13.01 -2.35
C THR A 202 -3.72 13.76 -3.63
N ARG A 203 -3.00 13.58 -4.75
CA ARG A 203 -3.38 14.07 -6.07
C ARG A 203 -4.01 12.99 -6.96
N THR A 204 -4.13 11.75 -6.49
CA THR A 204 -4.72 10.63 -7.24
C THR A 204 -6.24 10.52 -6.98
N GLN A 205 -7.01 11.51 -7.42
CA GLN A 205 -8.45 11.55 -7.14
C GLN A 205 -9.22 10.61 -8.09
N MET A 206 -9.98 9.69 -7.52
CA MET A 206 -11.03 8.92 -8.22
C MET A 206 -12.40 9.40 -7.76
N VAL A 207 -13.32 9.66 -8.68
CA VAL A 207 -14.73 10.00 -8.40
C VAL A 207 -15.69 8.93 -8.93
N HIS A 208 -16.99 9.03 -8.58
CA HIS A 208 -17.99 8.06 -9.01
C HIS A 208 -18.05 7.89 -10.53
N ALA A 209 -17.92 8.99 -11.29
CA ALA A 209 -17.90 8.92 -12.74
C ALA A 209 -16.72 8.10 -13.29
N ASP A 210 -15.56 8.11 -12.63
CA ASP A 210 -14.41 7.28 -13.01
C ASP A 210 -14.67 5.81 -12.71
N LEU A 211 -15.27 5.51 -11.56
CA LEU A 211 -15.68 4.16 -11.21
C LEU A 211 -16.77 3.63 -12.16
N ASP A 212 -17.69 4.47 -12.60
CA ASP A 212 -18.72 4.13 -13.58
C ASP A 212 -18.08 3.82 -14.95
N ARG A 213 -17.10 4.63 -15.39
CA ARG A 213 -16.32 4.35 -16.60
C ARG A 213 -15.58 3.03 -16.50
N LEU A 214 -14.90 2.78 -15.37
CA LEU A 214 -14.21 1.52 -15.10
C LEU A 214 -15.16 0.32 -15.18
N ALA A 215 -16.34 0.44 -14.57
CA ALA A 215 -17.35 -0.60 -14.49
C ALA A 215 -18.17 -0.80 -15.78
N ALA A 216 -18.01 0.06 -16.78
CA ALA A 216 -18.73 -0.04 -18.05
C ALA A 216 -18.44 -1.34 -18.82
N VAL A 217 -17.26 -1.94 -18.61
CA VAL A 217 -16.95 -3.29 -19.09
C VAL A 217 -17.13 -4.26 -17.93
N GLU A 218 -18.17 -5.08 -17.99
CA GLU A 218 -18.44 -6.06 -16.95
C GLU A 218 -17.50 -7.27 -17.05
N ASN A 219 -16.69 -7.45 -16.01
CA ASN A 219 -15.93 -8.65 -15.76
C ASN A 219 -15.87 -8.90 -14.23
N PRO A 220 -15.37 -10.07 -13.76
CA PRO A 220 -15.32 -10.36 -12.33
C PRO A 220 -14.55 -9.31 -11.51
N CYS A 221 -13.49 -8.74 -12.08
CA CYS A 221 -12.66 -7.72 -11.45
C CYS A 221 -13.40 -6.37 -11.33
N THR A 222 -13.89 -5.82 -12.44
CA THR A 222 -14.58 -4.52 -12.44
C THR A 222 -15.86 -4.55 -11.61
N ARG A 223 -16.59 -5.68 -11.61
CA ARG A 223 -17.76 -5.89 -10.73
C ARG A 223 -17.38 -5.84 -9.25
N TYR A 224 -16.33 -6.56 -8.87
CA TYR A 224 -15.86 -6.59 -7.48
C TYR A 224 -15.37 -5.20 -7.02
N LEU A 225 -14.60 -4.52 -7.87
CA LEU A 225 -14.13 -3.17 -7.59
C LEU A 225 -15.30 -2.19 -7.48
N ALA A 226 -16.26 -2.21 -8.40
CA ALA A 226 -17.45 -1.35 -8.33
C ALA A 226 -18.24 -1.56 -7.04
N GLN A 227 -18.45 -2.81 -6.62
CA GLN A 227 -19.19 -3.16 -5.40
C GLN A 227 -18.49 -2.70 -4.12
N THR A 228 -17.15 -2.71 -4.10
CA THR A 228 -16.37 -2.44 -2.88
C THR A 228 -15.83 -1.01 -2.80
N LEU A 229 -15.53 -0.38 -3.94
CA LEU A 229 -15.08 1.01 -4.02
C LEU A 229 -16.23 2.00 -3.84
N ARG A 230 -17.41 1.75 -4.41
CA ARG A 230 -18.54 2.70 -4.34
C ARG A 230 -18.89 3.16 -2.92
N PRO A 231 -19.11 2.28 -1.93
CA PRO A 231 -19.38 2.73 -0.56
C PRO A 231 -18.19 3.47 0.07
N TRP A 232 -16.95 3.15 -0.32
CA TRP A 232 -15.77 3.86 0.13
C TRP A 232 -15.67 5.27 -0.44
N LEU A 233 -16.01 5.48 -1.72
CA LEU A 233 -16.09 6.82 -2.30
C LEU A 233 -17.09 7.67 -1.52
N ASP A 234 -18.30 7.15 -1.25
CA ASP A 234 -19.32 7.86 -0.47
C ASP A 234 -18.86 8.15 0.96
N TYR A 235 -18.19 7.20 1.60
CA TYR A 235 -17.63 7.38 2.93
C TYR A 235 -16.54 8.45 2.95
N SER A 236 -15.62 8.42 2.00
CA SER A 236 -14.55 9.42 1.85
C SER A 236 -15.12 10.82 1.61
N MET A 237 -16.16 10.95 0.76
CA MET A 237 -16.85 12.21 0.53
C MET A 237 -17.44 12.78 1.83
N LYS A 238 -18.12 11.94 2.61
CA LYS A 238 -18.79 12.35 3.86
C LYS A 238 -17.83 12.65 5.01
N THR A 239 -16.71 11.95 5.10
CA THR A 239 -15.79 12.04 6.25
C THR A 239 -14.57 12.91 6.00
N ARG A 240 -14.14 13.05 4.75
CA ARG A 240 -12.94 13.80 4.36
C ARG A 240 -13.24 15.08 3.56
N GLY A 241 -14.49 15.28 3.14
CA GLY A 241 -14.89 16.43 2.33
C GLY A 241 -14.29 16.42 0.91
N LEU A 242 -13.90 15.23 0.42
CA LEU A 242 -13.36 15.04 -0.92
C LEU A 242 -14.51 14.82 -1.93
N PRO A 243 -14.29 15.05 -3.25
CA PRO A 243 -15.28 14.70 -4.28
C PRO A 243 -15.37 13.19 -4.57
N GLY A 244 -14.49 12.38 -3.95
CA GLY A 244 -14.42 10.92 -4.08
C GLY A 244 -13.39 10.38 -3.10
N CYS A 245 -12.44 9.55 -3.55
CA CYS A 245 -11.30 9.09 -2.73
C CYS A 245 -9.95 9.25 -3.44
N TRP A 246 -8.88 9.27 -2.65
CA TRP A 246 -7.52 9.12 -3.17
C TRP A 246 -7.20 7.64 -3.39
N ILE A 247 -6.49 7.32 -4.48
CA ILE A 247 -5.99 5.98 -4.82
C ILE A 247 -4.46 5.95 -4.65
N HIS A 248 -4.04 5.98 -3.40
CA HIS A 248 -2.68 5.89 -2.92
C HIS A 248 -1.90 4.67 -3.45
N ASP A 249 -2.41 3.48 -3.21
CA ASP A 249 -1.71 2.21 -3.37
C ASP A 249 -1.61 1.83 -4.83
N ALA A 250 -2.69 2.07 -5.59
CA ALA A 250 -2.74 1.82 -7.03
C ALA A 250 -1.65 2.59 -7.80
N LEU A 251 -1.21 3.75 -7.29
CA LEU A 251 -0.14 4.53 -7.91
C LEU A 251 1.19 3.76 -7.93
N THR A 252 1.48 2.94 -6.93
CA THR A 252 2.74 2.17 -6.87
C THR A 252 2.87 1.21 -8.05
N VAL A 253 1.80 0.46 -8.34
CA VAL A 253 1.73 -0.50 -9.44
C VAL A 253 1.65 0.23 -10.78
N ALA A 254 0.82 1.29 -10.87
CA ALA A 254 0.68 2.07 -12.09
C ALA A 254 2.01 2.71 -12.51
N TRP A 255 2.78 3.26 -11.57
CA TRP A 255 4.10 3.84 -11.85
C TRP A 255 5.11 2.79 -12.34
N LEU A 256 5.06 1.55 -11.84
CA LEU A 256 5.91 0.48 -12.36
C LEU A 256 5.56 0.09 -13.81
N LEU A 257 4.29 0.19 -14.19
CA LEU A 257 3.82 -0.06 -15.56
C LEU A 257 4.15 1.11 -16.49
N GLU A 258 4.05 2.35 -15.99
CA GLU A 258 4.25 3.56 -16.77
C GLU A 258 5.01 4.62 -15.93
N PRO A 259 6.36 4.55 -15.85
CA PRO A 259 7.15 5.41 -14.96
C PRO A 259 7.00 6.91 -15.24
N GLY A 260 6.66 7.28 -16.49
CA GLY A 260 6.39 8.66 -16.89
C GLY A 260 5.06 9.24 -16.38
N LEU A 261 4.35 8.53 -15.49
CA LEU A 261 3.21 9.08 -14.73
C LEU A 261 3.65 10.08 -13.66
N CYS A 262 4.88 9.97 -13.16
CA CYS A 262 5.36 10.73 -12.02
C CYS A 262 6.77 11.30 -12.28
N ASP A 263 7.03 12.51 -11.81
CA ASP A 263 8.38 13.00 -11.61
C ASP A 263 8.95 12.49 -10.28
N SER A 264 10.27 12.46 -10.17
CA SER A 264 10.94 12.01 -8.96
C SER A 264 12.19 12.81 -8.62
N GLU A 265 12.52 12.84 -7.33
CA GLU A 265 13.78 13.36 -6.81
C GLU A 265 14.49 12.30 -5.96
N GLN A 266 15.68 12.62 -5.46
CA GLN A 266 16.49 11.74 -4.62
C GLN A 266 16.80 12.44 -3.30
N ALA A 267 16.60 11.76 -2.18
CA ALA A 267 17.05 12.24 -0.87
C ALA A 267 17.34 11.06 0.06
N TYR A 268 18.20 11.27 1.06
CA TYR A 268 18.23 10.34 2.19
C TYR A 268 16.97 10.58 3.03
N LEU A 269 16.43 9.52 3.61
CA LEU A 269 15.23 9.60 4.44
C LEU A 269 15.46 8.99 5.81
N ASP A 270 14.65 9.44 6.76
CA ASP A 270 14.61 8.91 8.12
C ASP A 270 13.17 8.99 8.66
N VAL A 271 12.93 8.42 9.84
CA VAL A 271 11.64 8.49 10.54
C VAL A 271 11.90 8.92 11.98
N ALA A 272 11.18 9.93 12.46
CA ALA A 272 11.24 10.30 13.86
C ALA A 272 10.64 9.18 14.72
N LEU A 273 11.37 8.69 15.71
CA LEU A 273 10.94 7.58 16.57
C LEU A 273 10.42 8.04 17.95
N GLU A 274 10.54 9.33 18.27
CA GLU A 274 10.22 9.83 19.61
C GLU A 274 9.41 11.13 19.57
N GLY A 275 8.79 11.44 20.71
CA GLY A 275 8.06 12.68 20.92
C GLY A 275 6.84 12.86 20.01
N VAL A 276 6.41 14.11 19.86
CA VAL A 276 5.19 14.46 19.10
C VAL A 276 5.33 14.13 17.61
N ALA A 277 6.55 14.11 17.08
CA ALA A 277 6.84 13.82 15.68
C ALA A 277 6.94 12.31 15.39
N ARG A 278 6.76 11.43 16.38
CA ARG A 278 6.92 9.97 16.18
C ARG A 278 6.10 9.45 15.00
N GLY A 279 6.77 8.82 14.03
CA GLY A 279 6.23 8.31 12.76
C GLY A 279 6.31 9.31 11.59
N MET A 280 6.78 10.54 11.81
CA MET A 280 6.99 11.53 10.75
C MET A 280 8.20 11.14 9.89
N THR A 281 8.04 11.18 8.57
CA THR A 281 9.13 10.99 7.62
C THR A 281 9.96 12.25 7.49
N CYS A 282 11.28 12.12 7.60
CA CYS A 282 12.21 13.23 7.57
C CYS A 282 13.10 13.15 6.33
N ARG A 283 13.25 14.26 5.60
CA ARG A 283 14.28 14.38 4.57
C ARG A 283 15.63 14.66 5.21
N ARG A 284 16.65 13.99 4.69
CA ARG A 284 18.03 14.05 5.16
C ARG A 284 18.92 14.42 3.98
N GLY A 285 19.85 15.34 4.21
CA GLY A 285 20.75 15.87 3.18
C GLY A 285 20.49 17.35 2.87
N ALA A 286 21.55 18.08 2.50
CA ALA A 286 21.55 19.53 2.26
C ALA A 286 21.06 20.39 3.46
N LEU A 287 21.30 19.95 4.69
CA LEU A 287 20.99 20.73 5.89
C LEU A 287 21.93 21.93 6.00
N LYS A 288 21.38 23.13 6.18
CA LYS A 288 22.18 24.34 6.48
C LYS A 288 22.70 24.35 7.93
N LEU A 289 22.03 23.63 8.81
CA LEU A 289 22.41 23.44 10.21
C LEU A 289 22.22 21.96 10.56
N ASP A 290 23.30 21.29 10.88
CA ASP A 290 23.38 19.84 11.14
C ASP A 290 24.00 19.52 12.52
N VAL A 291 24.13 20.53 13.39
CA VAL A 291 24.64 20.34 14.75
C VAL A 291 23.74 19.36 15.51
N GLY A 292 24.33 18.27 16.00
CA GLY A 292 23.61 17.20 16.71
C GLY A 292 22.89 16.21 15.80
N VAL A 293 23.05 16.33 14.49
CA VAL A 293 22.44 15.47 13.49
C VAL A 293 23.49 14.46 13.00
N ALA A 294 23.27 13.17 13.26
CA ALA A 294 24.15 12.12 12.74
C ALA A 294 24.22 12.15 11.20
N PRO A 295 25.22 11.54 10.54
CA PRO A 295 25.17 11.32 9.09
C PRO A 295 23.96 10.47 8.68
N PRO A 296 23.40 10.64 7.46
CA PRO A 296 22.36 9.75 6.97
C PRO A 296 22.89 8.31 6.81
N ALA A 297 22.05 7.33 7.15
CA ALA A 297 22.32 5.91 6.93
C ALA A 297 21.66 5.43 5.63
N GLY A 298 22.10 4.28 5.12
CA GLY A 298 21.53 3.64 3.93
C GLY A 298 21.93 4.31 2.62
N ALA A 299 21.00 4.35 1.67
CA ALA A 299 21.19 4.90 0.32
C ALA A 299 20.15 6.00 0.05
N PRO A 300 20.41 6.90 -0.93
CA PRO A 300 19.38 7.82 -1.40
C PRO A 300 18.14 7.06 -1.88
N VAL A 301 16.98 7.55 -1.47
CA VAL A 301 15.66 7.03 -1.84
C VAL A 301 15.10 7.89 -2.96
N GLN A 302 14.57 7.24 -4.00
CA GLN A 302 13.81 7.92 -5.04
C GLN A 302 12.44 8.29 -4.48
N ILE A 303 12.03 9.55 -4.56
CA ILE A 303 10.76 10.04 -4.02
C ILE A 303 9.92 10.54 -5.18
N LEU A 304 8.71 10.02 -5.35
CA LEU A 304 7.77 10.53 -6.35
C LEU A 304 7.18 11.88 -5.88
N THR A 305 7.12 12.86 -6.79
CA THR A 305 6.82 14.27 -6.45
C THR A 305 5.59 14.85 -7.18
N THR A 306 5.24 14.27 -8.33
CA THR A 306 4.09 14.66 -9.16
C THR A 306 3.39 13.42 -9.66
N VAL A 307 2.13 13.57 -10.10
CA VAL A 307 1.38 12.52 -10.78
C VAL A 307 0.43 13.13 -11.79
N ASP A 308 0.36 12.55 -12.98
CA ASP A 308 -0.70 12.80 -13.94
C ASP A 308 -1.91 11.90 -13.63
N ASN A 309 -2.88 12.44 -12.90
CA ASN A 309 -4.05 11.67 -12.46
C ASN A 309 -4.95 11.25 -13.63
N VAL A 310 -5.00 12.03 -14.73
CA VAL A 310 -5.81 11.68 -15.90
C VAL A 310 -5.23 10.45 -16.58
N ARG A 311 -3.91 10.42 -16.78
CA ARG A 311 -3.22 9.24 -17.32
C ARG A 311 -3.28 8.04 -16.37
N LEU A 312 -3.23 8.27 -15.05
CA LEU A 312 -3.40 7.20 -14.05
C LEU A 312 -4.77 6.52 -14.19
N LEU A 313 -5.86 7.30 -14.23
CA LEU A 313 -7.22 6.76 -14.37
C LEU A 313 -7.40 6.03 -15.71
N ALA A 314 -6.88 6.59 -16.81
CA ALA A 314 -6.91 5.94 -18.12
C ALA A 314 -6.11 4.62 -18.14
N LEU A 315 -4.97 4.56 -17.43
CA LEU A 315 -4.20 3.33 -17.27
C LEU A 315 -5.00 2.26 -16.52
N LEU A 316 -5.66 2.64 -15.42
CA LEU A 316 -6.51 1.72 -14.65
C LEU A 316 -7.64 1.16 -15.49
N GLU A 317 -8.36 2.02 -16.22
CA GLU A 317 -9.42 1.61 -17.15
C GLU A 317 -8.89 0.60 -18.18
N ARG A 318 -7.78 0.91 -18.85
CA ARG A 318 -7.16 0.04 -19.88
C ARG A 318 -6.90 -1.38 -19.36
N TYR A 319 -6.23 -1.50 -18.20
CA TYR A 319 -5.83 -2.80 -17.68
C TYR A 319 -6.99 -3.58 -17.06
N LEU A 320 -7.83 -2.92 -16.27
CA LEU A 320 -8.89 -3.59 -15.52
C LEU A 320 -10.09 -3.99 -16.39
N GLN A 321 -10.28 -3.32 -17.53
CA GLN A 321 -11.30 -3.71 -18.51
C GLN A 321 -10.85 -4.86 -19.42
N GLY A 322 -9.58 -5.29 -19.34
CA GLY A 322 -9.03 -6.37 -20.18
C GLY A 322 -8.63 -5.93 -21.59
N GLY A 323 -8.40 -4.62 -21.80
CA GLY A 323 -7.87 -4.11 -23.05
C GLY A 323 -6.41 -4.55 -23.23
N ALA A 324 -6.12 -5.34 -24.26
CA ALA A 324 -4.75 -5.55 -24.71
C ALA A 324 -4.12 -4.17 -24.98
N ALA A 325 -2.92 -3.94 -24.46
CA ALA A 325 -2.15 -2.75 -24.82
C ALA A 325 -1.96 -2.72 -26.35
N PRO A 326 -2.08 -1.54 -27.01
CA PRO A 326 -1.76 -1.41 -28.43
C PRO A 326 -0.30 -1.77 -28.71
#